data_AF-F8MJG0-F1
#
_entry.id   AF-F8MJG0-F1
#
_cell.length_a   1.000
_cell.length_b   1.000
_cell.length_c   1.000
_cell.angle_alpha   90.00
_cell.angle_beta   90.00
_cell.angle_gamma   90.00
#
_symmetry.space_group_name_H-M   'P 1'
#
loop_
_entity.id
_entity.type
_entity.pdbx_description
1 polymer ?
#
loop_
_entity_poly.entity_id
_entity_poly.type
_entity_poly.pdbx_seq_one_letter_code
_entity_poly.pdbx_strand_id
1 'polypeptide(L)'
;MSRGLRLRFPRPRTFLGFMSLQTGTELIALSLVFNRITGIYGILALFTGFPLSLLQISLYLLSVLVVGSLAYLIPHIRHQSPFQNLALAFLYGIDTLLNFAYVTFFATTWYLTQFHDPQGPASKGDIPESASPSNGEGNYEHDSAQKHQLEKAVGVHESAASMCLVVGFTLIRIYFALVVCAYARAVVQRYVDMNSGWAGGPLGSGEVVDDDNGKEEGHVADPFVEGAPLGEGWQGKMGRMMVGFGRGYWLGGRKEDEEWAREIGGRLKGGRYSRV
;
A
#
# COMPACT_ATOMS: atom_id res chain seq x y z
N MET A 1 5.03 -22.43 28.68
CA MET A 1 5.17 -21.00 28.35
C MET A 1 5.60 -20.86 26.89
N SER A 2 4.65 -20.81 25.95
CA SER A 2 4.97 -20.58 24.54
C SER A 2 5.00 -19.08 24.27
N ARG A 3 6.21 -18.52 24.17
CA ARG A 3 6.43 -17.18 23.62
C ARG A 3 6.12 -17.24 22.12
N GLY A 4 4.86 -17.06 21.76
CA GLY A 4 4.48 -16.91 20.36
C GLY A 4 5.30 -15.78 19.74
N LEU A 5 5.96 -16.05 18.62
CA LEU A 5 6.54 -15.04 17.73
C LEU A 5 5.41 -14.11 17.28
N ARG A 6 5.10 -13.10 18.09
CA ARG A 6 4.22 -12.01 17.68
C ARG A 6 5.06 -11.13 16.78
N LEU A 7 4.94 -11.34 15.46
CA LEU A 7 5.52 -10.50 14.43
C LEU A 7 5.28 -9.03 14.80
N ARG A 8 6.34 -8.36 15.26
CA ARG A 8 6.33 -6.92 15.50
C ARG A 8 6.12 -6.26 14.14
N PHE A 9 4.98 -5.63 13.93
CA PHE A 9 4.80 -4.81 12.75
C PHE A 9 5.85 -3.68 12.78
N PRO A 10 6.73 -3.58 11.77
CA PRO A 10 7.76 -2.55 11.72
C PRO A 10 7.11 -1.17 11.67
N ARG A 11 7.61 -0.23 12.48
CA ARG A 11 7.08 1.13 12.58
C ARG A 11 8.16 2.15 12.26
N PRO A 12 8.16 2.72 11.05
CA PRO A 12 9.13 3.75 10.70
C PRO A 12 8.96 4.98 11.60
N ARG A 13 10.08 5.55 12.07
CA ARG A 13 10.09 6.81 12.84
C ARG A 13 10.25 8.05 11.95
N THR A 14 10.78 7.86 10.75
CA THR A 14 11.03 8.88 9.74
C THR A 14 10.78 8.28 8.37
N PHE A 15 10.43 9.13 7.41
CA PHE A 15 10.40 8.74 6.01
C PHE A 15 11.82 8.85 5.43
N LEU A 16 12.32 7.74 4.88
CA LEU A 16 13.68 7.61 4.32
C LEU A 16 14.83 8.00 5.27
N GLY A 17 14.61 8.03 6.58
CA GLY A 17 15.64 8.35 7.58
C GLY A 17 15.73 9.84 7.95
N PHE A 18 15.34 10.76 7.07
CA PHE A 18 15.55 12.21 7.27
C PHE A 18 14.28 13.07 7.20
N MET A 19 13.18 12.58 6.63
CA MET A 19 11.92 13.35 6.53
C MET A 19 10.91 12.99 7.62
N SER A 20 10.03 13.94 7.94
CA SER A 20 8.89 13.69 8.84
C SER A 20 7.92 12.67 8.22
N LEU A 21 7.22 11.90 9.07
CA LEU A 21 6.18 10.97 8.60
C LEU A 21 5.04 11.68 7.87
N GLN A 22 4.73 12.93 8.26
CA GLN A 22 3.73 13.74 7.57
C GLN A 22 4.15 14.01 6.13
N THR A 23 5.36 14.56 5.94
CA THR A 23 5.91 14.85 4.61
C THR A 23 6.01 13.58 3.77
N GLY A 24 6.46 12.47 4.37
CA GLY A 24 6.47 11.17 3.69
C GLY A 24 5.08 10.72 3.24
N THR A 25 4.07 10.87 4.10
CA THR A 25 2.68 10.50 3.77
C THR A 25 2.10 11.40 2.68
N GLU A 26 2.39 12.70 2.68
CA GLU A 26 2.03 13.62 1.59
C GLU A 26 2.67 13.18 0.26
N LEU A 27 3.98 12.90 0.25
CA LEU A 27 4.70 12.46 -0.95
C LEU A 27 4.19 11.11 -1.46
N ILE A 28 3.91 10.17 -0.56
CA ILE A 28 3.34 8.86 -0.92
C ILE A 28 1.94 9.03 -1.52
N ALA A 29 1.08 9.87 -0.93
CA ALA A 29 -0.25 10.13 -1.44
C ALA A 29 -0.21 10.81 -2.81
N LEU A 30 0.66 11.81 -2.99
CA LEU A 30 0.88 12.48 -4.27
C LEU A 30 1.43 11.53 -5.34
N SER A 31 2.39 10.69 -4.97
CA SER A 31 2.93 9.64 -5.86
C SER A 31 1.83 8.65 -6.27
N LEU A 32 0.95 8.26 -5.35
CA LEU A 32 -0.18 7.38 -5.65
C LEU A 32 -1.19 8.04 -6.60
N VAL A 33 -1.52 9.33 -6.38
CA VAL A 33 -2.36 10.10 -7.30
C VAL A 33 -1.74 10.14 -8.69
N PHE A 34 -0.45 10.49 -8.79
CA PHE A 34 0.25 10.52 -10.07
C PHE A 34 0.23 9.15 -10.75
N ASN A 35 0.52 8.08 -10.02
CA ASN A 35 0.49 6.71 -10.53
C ASN A 35 -0.90 6.26 -11.00
N ARG A 36 -1.97 6.75 -10.35
CA ARG A 36 -3.35 6.44 -10.77
C ARG A 36 -3.76 7.27 -11.98
N ILE A 37 -3.34 8.54 -12.06
CA ILE A 37 -3.56 9.41 -13.21
C ILE A 37 -2.79 8.93 -14.44
N THR A 38 -1.56 8.45 -14.29
CA THR A 38 -0.83 7.85 -15.41
C THR A 38 -1.54 6.58 -15.93
N GLY A 39 -2.16 5.80 -15.04
CA GLY A 39 -3.04 4.69 -15.42
C GLY A 39 -4.32 5.12 -16.14
N ILE A 40 -4.82 6.34 -15.90
CA ILE A 40 -5.99 6.91 -16.60
C ILE A 40 -5.67 7.16 -18.09
N TYR A 41 -4.41 7.32 -18.52
CA TYR A 41 -4.10 7.36 -19.96
C TYR A 41 -4.51 6.07 -20.69
N GLY A 42 -4.62 4.93 -19.99
CA GLY A 42 -5.22 3.70 -20.54
C GLY A 42 -6.70 3.83 -20.90
N ILE A 43 -7.41 4.82 -20.36
CA ILE A 43 -8.81 5.13 -20.71
C ILE A 43 -8.90 5.76 -22.12
N LEU A 44 -7.84 6.40 -22.63
CA LEU A 44 -7.82 6.83 -24.04
C LEU A 44 -7.93 5.64 -25.00
N ALA A 45 -7.49 4.44 -24.59
CA ALA A 45 -7.65 3.22 -25.39
C ALA A 45 -9.13 2.79 -25.54
N LEU A 46 -10.02 3.18 -24.60
CA LEU A 46 -11.47 3.01 -24.76
C LEU A 46 -12.00 3.84 -25.93
N PHE A 47 -11.51 5.09 -26.05
CA PHE A 47 -11.94 6.01 -27.10
C PHE A 47 -11.39 5.64 -28.48
N THR A 48 -10.31 4.86 -28.56
CA THR A 48 -9.76 4.33 -29.81
C THR A 48 -10.42 3.02 -30.27
N GLY A 49 -11.43 2.51 -29.55
CA GLY A 49 -12.24 1.36 -29.98
C GLY A 49 -11.65 -0.02 -29.64
N PHE A 50 -10.72 -0.11 -28.68
CA PHE A 50 -10.15 -1.40 -28.28
C PHE A 50 -11.17 -2.20 -27.43
N PRO A 51 -11.37 -3.52 -27.67
CA PRO A 51 -12.28 -4.33 -26.87
C PRO A 51 -11.68 -4.56 -25.49
N LEU A 52 -12.16 -3.83 -24.49
CA LEU A 52 -11.66 -3.93 -23.13
C LEU A 52 -12.45 -4.95 -22.32
N SER A 53 -11.74 -5.76 -21.54
CA SER A 53 -12.38 -6.73 -20.65
C SER A 53 -13.19 -6.02 -19.56
N LEU A 54 -14.29 -6.63 -19.13
CA LEU A 54 -15.14 -6.10 -18.04
C LEU A 54 -14.35 -5.87 -16.74
N LEU A 55 -13.35 -6.72 -16.48
CA LEU A 55 -12.46 -6.60 -15.32
C LEU A 55 -11.61 -5.31 -15.42
N GLN A 56 -11.10 -4.98 -16.60
CA GLN A 56 -10.30 -3.78 -16.81
C GLN A 56 -11.12 -2.50 -16.64
N ILE A 57 -12.37 -2.48 -17.11
CA ILE A 57 -13.30 -1.37 -16.89
C ILE A 57 -13.57 -1.18 -15.38
N SER A 58 -13.80 -2.26 -14.64
CA SER A 58 -14.01 -2.19 -13.19
C SER A 58 -12.80 -1.62 -12.43
N LEU A 59 -11.58 -1.98 -12.85
CA LEU A 59 -10.34 -1.45 -12.28
C LEU A 59 -10.11 0.03 -12.61
N TYR A 60 -10.48 0.47 -13.81
CA TYR A 60 -10.42 1.89 -14.16
C TYR A 60 -11.42 2.72 -13.35
N LEU A 61 -12.66 2.23 -13.18
CA LEU A 61 -13.65 2.90 -12.35
C LEU A 61 -13.18 3.01 -10.89
N LEU A 62 -12.59 1.93 -10.35
CA LEU A 62 -11.99 1.94 -9.02
C LEU A 62 -10.81 2.91 -8.92
N SER A 63 -9.97 3.02 -9.97
CA SER A 63 -8.86 3.98 -10.02
C SER A 63 -9.37 5.43 -9.90
N VAL A 64 -10.45 5.78 -10.61
CA VAL A 64 -11.08 7.12 -10.51
C VAL A 64 -11.62 7.36 -9.10
N LEU A 65 -12.27 6.38 -8.48
CA LEU A 65 -12.74 6.49 -7.10
C LEU A 65 -11.60 6.68 -6.10
N VAL A 66 -10.47 5.98 -6.29
CA VAL A 66 -9.27 6.14 -5.47
C VAL A 66 -8.66 7.53 -5.62
N VAL A 67 -8.58 8.06 -6.85
CA VAL A 67 -8.08 9.42 -7.09
C VAL A 67 -8.99 10.46 -6.44
N GLY A 68 -10.31 10.35 -6.63
CA GLY A 68 -11.28 11.26 -6.01
C GLY A 68 -11.21 11.21 -4.49
N SER A 69 -11.08 10.02 -3.92
CA SER A 69 -10.86 9.84 -2.48
C SER A 69 -9.56 10.49 -2.04
N LEU A 70 -8.43 10.22 -2.70
CA LEU A 70 -7.14 10.83 -2.35
C LEU A 70 -7.18 12.37 -2.41
N ALA A 71 -7.83 12.95 -3.41
CA ALA A 71 -8.01 14.40 -3.52
C ALA A 71 -8.74 14.98 -2.29
N TYR A 72 -9.72 14.26 -1.74
CA TYR A 72 -10.41 14.64 -0.50
C TYR A 72 -9.55 14.40 0.76
N LEU A 73 -8.78 13.31 0.83
CA LEU A 73 -8.02 12.92 2.02
C LEU A 73 -6.68 13.69 2.16
N ILE A 74 -6.05 14.11 1.05
CA ILE A 74 -4.72 14.77 1.09
C ILE A 74 -4.70 16.04 1.98
N PRO A 75 -5.67 16.98 1.88
CA PRO A 75 -5.70 18.14 2.77
C PRO A 75 -5.73 17.74 4.26
N HIS A 76 -6.40 16.64 4.58
CA HIS A 76 -6.55 16.14 5.95
C HIS A 76 -5.26 15.56 6.54
N ILE A 77 -4.27 15.22 5.70
CA ILE A 77 -2.91 14.86 6.16
C ILE A 77 -2.33 16.04 6.94
N ARG A 78 -2.50 17.28 6.45
CA ARG A 78 -2.00 18.50 7.11
C ARG A 78 -2.83 18.90 8.31
N HIS A 79 -4.14 18.69 8.26
CA HIS A 79 -5.03 18.96 9.39
C HIS A 79 -4.93 17.92 10.51
N GLN A 80 -4.27 16.78 10.27
CA GLN A 80 -4.07 15.72 11.27
C GLN A 80 -5.42 15.27 11.87
N SER A 81 -6.44 15.14 11.03
CA SER A 81 -7.73 14.65 11.47
C SER A 81 -7.69 13.11 11.56
N PRO A 82 -8.03 12.51 12.72
CA PRO A 82 -7.77 11.10 12.99
C PRO A 82 -8.56 10.14 12.10
N PHE A 83 -9.84 10.42 11.85
CA PHE A 83 -10.69 9.57 11.01
C PHE A 83 -10.16 9.51 9.56
N GLN A 84 -9.90 10.67 8.94
CA GLN A 84 -9.49 10.74 7.54
C GLN A 84 -8.07 10.16 7.35
N ASN A 85 -7.16 10.35 8.31
CA ASN A 85 -5.84 9.73 8.22
C ASN A 85 -5.91 8.21 8.40
N LEU A 86 -6.80 7.71 9.27
CA LEU A 86 -7.09 6.28 9.36
C LEU A 86 -7.69 5.76 8.04
N ALA A 87 -8.61 6.49 7.42
CA ALA A 87 -9.20 6.16 6.13
C ALA A 87 -8.15 6.10 5.02
N LEU A 88 -7.18 7.02 5.04
CA LEU A 88 -6.07 7.04 4.10
C LEU A 88 -5.23 5.76 4.20
N ALA A 89 -4.93 5.30 5.41
CA ALA A 89 -4.16 4.09 5.63
C ALA A 89 -4.87 2.85 5.09
N PHE A 90 -6.17 2.70 5.35
CA PHE A 90 -6.95 1.60 4.80
C PHE A 90 -7.09 1.67 3.29
N LEU A 91 -7.34 2.86 2.73
CA LEU A 91 -7.41 3.08 1.29
C LEU A 91 -6.09 2.68 0.62
N TYR A 92 -4.95 3.10 1.16
CA TYR A 92 -3.63 2.72 0.63
C TYR A 92 -3.38 1.22 0.72
N GLY A 93 -3.75 0.59 1.85
CA GLY A 93 -3.62 -0.85 2.05
C GLY A 93 -4.46 -1.66 1.06
N ILE A 94 -5.73 -1.30 0.90
CA ILE A 94 -6.65 -1.93 -0.07
C ILE A 94 -6.15 -1.72 -1.50
N ASP A 95 -5.74 -0.51 -1.85
CA ASP A 95 -5.15 -0.20 -3.16
C ASP A 95 -3.93 -1.08 -3.47
N THR A 96 -3.05 -1.27 -2.49
CA THR A 96 -1.88 -2.12 -2.61
C THR A 96 -2.26 -3.59 -2.83
N LEU A 97 -3.24 -4.10 -2.09
CA LEU A 97 -3.75 -5.47 -2.24
C LEU A 97 -4.39 -5.71 -3.60
N LEU A 98 -5.20 -4.76 -4.09
CA LEU A 98 -5.83 -4.85 -5.40
C LEU A 98 -4.80 -4.79 -6.52
N ASN A 99 -3.79 -3.93 -6.41
CA ASN A 99 -2.68 -3.92 -7.36
C ASN A 99 -1.89 -5.23 -7.36
N PHE A 100 -1.63 -5.81 -6.19
CA PHE A 100 -0.96 -7.10 -6.08
C PHE A 100 -1.79 -8.24 -6.69
N ALA A 101 -3.09 -8.28 -6.41
CA ALA A 101 -4.02 -9.25 -7.00
C ALA A 101 -4.05 -9.15 -8.53
N TYR A 102 -4.08 -7.92 -9.06
CA TYR A 102 -4.04 -7.68 -10.50
C TYR A 102 -2.74 -8.16 -11.15
N VAL A 103 -1.59 -7.80 -10.56
CA VAL A 103 -0.27 -8.27 -11.05
C VAL A 103 -0.21 -9.79 -11.04
N THR A 104 -0.71 -10.44 -9.99
CA THR A 104 -0.73 -11.90 -9.88
C THR A 104 -1.64 -12.54 -10.92
N PHE A 105 -2.84 -11.99 -11.11
CA PHE A 105 -3.80 -12.47 -12.11
C PHE A 105 -3.24 -12.34 -13.53
N PHE A 106 -2.65 -11.19 -13.86
CA PHE A 106 -2.02 -10.95 -15.15
C PHE A 106 -0.83 -11.90 -15.38
N ALA A 107 0.06 -12.03 -14.39
CA ALA A 107 1.21 -12.94 -14.47
C ALA A 107 0.77 -14.40 -14.65
N THR A 108 -0.28 -14.84 -13.93
CA THR A 108 -0.81 -16.21 -14.05
C THR A 108 -1.40 -16.46 -15.45
N THR A 109 -2.18 -15.49 -15.96
CA THR A 109 -2.76 -15.59 -17.31
C THR A 109 -1.66 -15.68 -18.36
N TRP A 110 -0.65 -14.80 -18.28
CA TRP A 110 0.50 -14.81 -19.17
C TRP A 110 1.28 -16.14 -19.10
N TYR A 111 1.54 -16.64 -17.89
CA TYR A 111 2.26 -17.90 -17.69
C TYR A 111 1.49 -19.07 -18.32
N LEU A 112 0.18 -19.16 -18.09
CA LEU A 112 -0.65 -20.23 -18.67
C LEU A 112 -0.74 -20.16 -20.19
N THR A 113 -0.77 -18.96 -20.79
CA THR A 113 -0.76 -18.82 -22.25
C THR A 113 0.53 -19.33 -22.89
N GLN A 114 1.68 -19.21 -22.22
CA GLN A 114 2.97 -19.71 -22.73
C GLN A 114 3.04 -21.24 -22.80
N PHE A 115 2.30 -21.97 -21.95
CA PHE A 115 2.25 -23.44 -22.05
C PHE A 115 1.32 -23.93 -23.15
N HIS A 116 0.36 -23.12 -23.58
CA HIS A 116 -0.63 -23.52 -24.58
C HIS A 116 -0.25 -23.13 -26.02
N ASP A 117 0.77 -22.28 -26.21
CA ASP A 117 1.25 -21.90 -27.55
C ASP A 117 2.79 -21.96 -27.59
N PRO A 118 3.40 -23.03 -28.17
CA PRO A 118 4.85 -23.16 -28.28
C PRO A 118 5.49 -22.15 -29.26
N GLN A 119 4.68 -21.37 -30.00
CA GLN A 119 5.14 -20.19 -30.72
C GLN A 119 4.69 -18.94 -29.95
N GLY A 120 5.53 -18.48 -29.03
CA GLY A 120 5.21 -17.31 -28.19
C GLY A 120 4.78 -16.07 -28.99
N PRO A 121 4.09 -15.10 -28.36
CA PRO A 121 3.54 -13.91 -29.02
C PRO A 121 4.58 -12.99 -29.69
N ALA A 122 5.88 -13.27 -29.50
CA ALA A 122 6.99 -12.57 -30.16
C ALA A 122 7.23 -13.00 -31.61
N SER A 123 6.55 -14.05 -32.13
CA SER A 123 6.82 -14.57 -33.48
C SER A 123 5.80 -14.22 -34.56
N LYS A 124 4.69 -13.52 -34.23
CA LYS A 124 3.78 -12.93 -35.23
C LYS A 124 4.30 -11.57 -35.72
N GLY A 125 5.52 -11.54 -36.22
CA GLY A 125 5.98 -10.51 -37.12
C GLY A 125 5.96 -11.12 -38.52
N ASP A 126 4.97 -10.77 -39.32
CA ASP A 126 4.92 -11.10 -40.74
C ASP A 126 6.15 -10.47 -41.44
N ILE A 127 7.24 -11.21 -41.56
CA ILE A 127 8.33 -10.86 -42.46
C ILE A 127 7.95 -11.46 -43.81
N PRO A 128 7.74 -10.66 -44.88
CA PRO A 128 7.41 -11.19 -46.18
C PRO A 128 8.52 -12.11 -46.67
N GLU A 129 8.16 -13.35 -46.96
CA GLU A 129 8.98 -14.37 -47.60
C GLU A 129 9.26 -13.97 -49.05
N SER A 130 10.14 -12.98 -49.27
CA SER A 130 10.56 -12.60 -50.61
C SER A 130 11.95 -11.95 -50.61
N ALA A 131 12.98 -12.67 -50.18
CA ALA A 131 14.37 -12.41 -50.57
C ALA A 131 15.25 -13.61 -50.17
N SER A 132 15.19 -14.69 -50.95
CA SER A 132 16.17 -15.77 -50.86
C SER A 132 17.09 -15.72 -52.07
N PRO A 133 18.40 -15.42 -51.92
CA PRO A 133 19.41 -15.85 -52.87
C PRO A 133 20.04 -17.16 -52.39
N SER A 134 19.83 -18.17 -53.22
CA SER A 134 20.54 -19.46 -53.26
C SER A 134 22.06 -19.31 -53.13
N ASN A 135 22.68 -20.06 -52.21
CA ASN A 135 23.81 -20.98 -52.45
C ASN A 135 24.67 -21.20 -51.19
N GLY A 136 24.94 -22.48 -50.88
CA GLY A 136 26.06 -22.89 -50.03
C GLY A 136 25.73 -24.06 -49.12
N GLU A 137 25.91 -25.29 -49.62
CA GLU A 137 26.04 -26.49 -48.79
C GLU A 137 27.18 -26.29 -47.78
N GLY A 138 26.84 -26.29 -46.50
CA GLY A 138 27.77 -26.26 -45.39
C GLY A 138 27.03 -26.72 -44.14
N ASN A 139 27.63 -27.60 -43.34
CA ASN A 139 27.07 -28.10 -42.09
C ASN A 139 26.68 -26.95 -41.15
N TYR A 140 25.38 -26.77 -40.88
CA TYR A 140 24.86 -25.84 -39.87
C TYR A 140 23.97 -26.56 -38.83
N GLU A 141 24.34 -27.75 -38.37
CA GLU A 141 23.62 -28.40 -37.26
C GLU A 141 24.11 -27.96 -35.86
N HIS A 142 25.19 -27.19 -35.77
CA HIS A 142 25.75 -26.76 -34.47
C HIS A 142 25.31 -25.35 -34.03
N ASP A 143 24.68 -24.56 -34.91
CA ASP A 143 24.33 -23.15 -34.65
C ASP A 143 22.88 -22.97 -34.17
N SER A 144 21.96 -23.86 -34.55
CA SER A 144 20.55 -23.80 -34.14
C SER A 144 20.33 -24.16 -32.67
N ALA A 145 21.02 -25.18 -32.17
CA ALA A 145 20.97 -25.57 -30.75
C ALA A 145 21.63 -24.51 -29.85
N GLN A 146 22.71 -23.88 -30.31
CA GLN A 146 23.41 -22.82 -29.59
C GLN A 146 22.62 -21.50 -29.61
N LYS A 147 21.96 -21.15 -30.73
CA LYS A 147 21.02 -20.03 -30.82
C LYS A 147 19.78 -20.25 -29.95
N HIS A 148 19.18 -21.44 -29.96
CA HIS A 148 18.04 -21.76 -29.11
C HIS A 148 18.41 -21.77 -27.61
N GLN A 149 19.60 -22.22 -27.25
CA GLN A 149 20.11 -22.11 -25.88
C GLN A 149 20.41 -20.65 -25.48
N LEU A 150 20.94 -19.85 -26.41
CA LEU A 150 21.19 -18.42 -26.18
C LEU A 150 19.88 -17.63 -26.06
N GLU A 151 18.89 -17.87 -26.93
CA GLU A 151 17.55 -17.29 -26.84
C GLU A 151 16.83 -17.68 -25.55
N LYS A 152 16.93 -18.95 -25.16
CA LYS A 152 16.38 -19.42 -23.88
C LYS A 152 17.11 -18.79 -22.70
N ALA A 153 18.43 -18.63 -22.75
CA ALA A 153 19.22 -17.98 -21.70
C ALA A 153 18.91 -16.47 -21.60
N VAL A 154 18.77 -15.79 -22.75
CA VAL A 154 18.38 -14.37 -22.82
C VAL A 154 16.94 -14.20 -22.31
N GLY A 155 15.99 -15.04 -22.72
CA GLY A 155 14.61 -14.99 -22.22
C GLY A 155 14.48 -15.29 -20.72
N VAL A 156 15.31 -16.19 -20.18
CA VAL A 156 15.41 -16.42 -18.73
C VAL A 156 16.01 -15.21 -18.01
N HIS A 157 17.00 -14.53 -18.60
CA HIS A 157 17.60 -13.33 -18.03
C HIS A 157 16.60 -12.15 -17.99
N GLU A 158 15.86 -11.91 -19.08
CA GLU A 158 14.86 -10.84 -19.17
C GLU A 158 13.66 -11.08 -18.24
N SER A 159 13.21 -12.34 -18.10
CA SER A 159 12.13 -12.70 -17.16
C SER A 159 12.55 -12.61 -15.69
N ALA A 160 13.82 -12.95 -15.36
CA ALA A 160 14.34 -12.77 -14.01
C ALA A 160 14.46 -11.28 -13.62
N ALA A 161 14.93 -10.43 -14.53
CA ALA A 161 15.05 -9.00 -14.29
C ALA A 161 13.68 -8.34 -14.05
N SER A 162 12.68 -8.65 -14.88
CA SER A 162 11.31 -8.15 -14.70
C SER A 162 10.65 -8.65 -13.42
N MET A 163 10.86 -9.91 -13.03
CA MET A 163 10.38 -10.45 -11.75
C MET A 163 11.01 -9.73 -10.55
N CYS A 164 12.33 -9.49 -10.58
CA CYS A 164 13.03 -8.73 -9.55
C CYS A 164 12.47 -7.31 -9.41
N LEU A 165 12.16 -6.64 -10.52
CA LEU A 165 11.54 -5.32 -10.50
C LEU A 165 10.13 -5.36 -9.90
N VAL A 166 9.29 -6.33 -10.28
CA VAL A 166 7.94 -6.49 -9.71
C VAL A 166 8.01 -6.70 -8.20
N VAL A 167 8.90 -7.57 -7.72
CA VAL A 167 9.11 -7.79 -6.28
C VAL A 167 9.64 -6.52 -5.61
N GLY A 168 10.63 -5.84 -6.20
CA GLY A 168 11.19 -4.60 -5.67
C GLY A 168 10.14 -3.50 -5.51
N PHE A 169 9.34 -3.25 -6.55
CA PHE A 169 8.24 -2.28 -6.49
C PHE A 169 7.17 -2.67 -5.48
N THR A 170 6.88 -3.97 -5.33
CA THR A 170 5.94 -4.47 -4.32
C THR A 170 6.45 -4.20 -2.90
N LEU A 171 7.74 -4.44 -2.65
CA LEU A 171 8.36 -4.15 -1.35
C LEU A 171 8.36 -2.65 -1.04
N ILE A 172 8.63 -1.79 -2.03
CA ILE A 172 8.54 -0.34 -1.88
C ILE A 172 7.11 0.08 -1.50
N ARG A 173 6.09 -0.49 -2.17
CA ARG A 173 4.67 -0.25 -1.83
C ARG A 173 4.34 -0.68 -0.40
N ILE A 174 4.83 -1.84 0.04
CA ILE A 174 4.66 -2.31 1.42
C ILE A 174 5.31 -1.32 2.40
N TYR A 175 6.52 -0.84 2.13
CA TYR A 175 7.16 0.18 2.95
C TYR A 175 6.33 1.46 3.03
N PHE A 176 5.81 1.95 1.90
CA PHE A 176 4.92 3.11 1.88
C PHE A 176 3.63 2.88 2.68
N ALA A 177 3.02 1.70 2.60
CA ALA A 177 1.87 1.34 3.42
C ALA A 177 2.19 1.44 4.91
N LEU A 178 3.36 0.93 5.33
CA LEU A 178 3.82 1.03 6.71
C LEU A 178 4.03 2.48 7.16
N VAL A 179 4.56 3.35 6.30
CA VAL A 179 4.72 4.79 6.58
C VAL A 179 3.36 5.47 6.79
N VAL A 180 2.40 5.23 5.89
CA VAL A 180 1.04 5.80 5.99
C VAL A 180 0.32 5.28 7.24
N CYS A 181 0.41 3.98 7.53
CA CYS A 181 -0.15 3.38 8.74
C CYS A 181 0.50 3.94 10.01
N ALA A 182 1.82 4.16 10.02
CA ALA A 182 2.52 4.76 11.15
C ALA A 182 2.09 6.21 11.38
N TYR A 183 1.94 6.99 10.31
CA TYR A 183 1.45 8.35 10.41
C TYR A 183 0.00 8.41 10.93
N ALA A 184 -0.89 7.61 10.36
CA ALA A 184 -2.29 7.54 10.79
C ALA A 184 -2.42 7.16 12.27
N ARG A 185 -1.65 6.16 12.71
CA ARG A 185 -1.56 5.78 14.14
C ARG A 185 -1.10 6.96 15.00
N ALA A 186 -0.03 7.65 14.62
CA ALA A 186 0.49 8.79 15.38
C ALA A 186 -0.54 9.92 15.52
N VAL A 187 -1.34 10.15 14.48
CA VAL A 187 -2.44 11.13 14.52
C VAL A 187 -3.56 10.69 15.47
N VAL A 188 -3.97 9.42 15.40
CA VAL A 188 -5.01 8.85 16.28
C VAL A 188 -4.58 8.90 17.74
N GLN A 189 -3.37 8.42 18.05
CA GLN A 189 -2.85 8.41 19.42
C GLN A 189 -2.68 9.84 19.96
N ARG A 190 -2.20 10.78 19.14
CA ARG A 190 -2.11 12.17 19.56
C ARG A 190 -3.48 12.78 19.87
N TYR A 191 -4.51 12.46 19.09
CA TYR A 191 -5.86 12.93 19.38
C TYR A 191 -6.35 12.40 20.73
N VAL A 192 -6.11 11.12 21.01
CA VAL A 192 -6.42 10.50 22.30
C VAL A 192 -5.65 11.20 23.43
N ASP A 193 -4.34 11.39 23.30
CA ASP A 193 -3.52 12.04 24.32
C ASP A 193 -4.01 13.48 24.63
N MET A 194 -4.32 14.25 23.59
CA MET A 194 -4.81 15.63 23.73
C MET A 194 -6.18 15.72 24.40
N ASN A 195 -7.02 14.71 24.23
CA ASN A 195 -8.39 14.68 24.74
C ASN A 195 -8.55 13.83 26.02
N SER A 196 -7.52 13.06 26.41
CA SER A 196 -7.51 12.21 27.62
C SER A 196 -7.49 12.99 28.94
N GLY A 197 -7.03 14.25 28.92
CA GLY A 197 -7.03 15.14 30.08
C GLY A 197 -8.42 15.65 30.50
N TRP A 198 -9.48 15.30 29.76
CA TRP A 198 -10.85 15.61 30.13
C TRP A 198 -11.35 14.60 31.18
N ALA A 199 -11.39 15.02 32.45
CA ALA A 199 -11.88 14.20 33.55
C ALA A 199 -13.37 13.79 33.34
N GLY A 200 -13.65 12.48 33.37
CA GLY A 200 -15.01 11.94 33.25
C GLY A 200 -15.55 11.81 31.81
N GLY A 201 -14.69 11.95 30.79
CA GLY A 201 -15.08 11.75 29.40
C GLY A 201 -14.85 10.31 28.93
N PRO A 202 -15.48 9.86 27.82
CA PRO A 202 -15.30 8.50 27.28
C PRO A 202 -13.85 8.18 26.83
N LEU A 203 -12.97 9.19 26.79
CA LEU A 203 -11.54 9.08 26.51
C LEU A 203 -10.65 9.27 27.75
N GLY A 204 -11.21 9.79 28.85
CA GLY A 204 -10.49 10.14 30.07
C GLY A 204 -11.05 9.35 31.24
N SER A 205 -10.22 8.48 31.83
CA SER A 205 -10.49 7.52 32.92
C SER A 205 -10.85 6.10 32.48
N GLY A 206 -9.86 5.41 31.92
CA GLY A 206 -9.65 4.03 32.35
C GLY A 206 -9.02 4.09 33.74
N GLU A 207 -9.82 3.92 34.79
CA GLU A 207 -9.27 3.56 36.10
C GLU A 207 -8.42 2.30 35.88
N VAL A 208 -7.12 2.40 36.16
CA VAL A 208 -6.22 1.25 36.13
C VAL A 208 -6.62 0.43 37.36
N VAL A 209 -7.58 -0.47 37.19
CA VAL A 209 -7.82 -1.52 38.17
C VAL A 209 -6.63 -2.46 38.07
N ASP A 210 -5.72 -2.36 39.03
CA ASP A 210 -4.68 -3.35 39.28
C ASP A 210 -5.40 -4.66 39.64
N ASP A 211 -5.71 -5.49 38.64
CA ASP A 211 -6.13 -6.85 38.90
C ASP A 211 -4.87 -7.63 39.31
N ASP A 212 -4.84 -8.08 40.57
CA ASP A 212 -3.78 -8.87 41.25
C ASP A 212 -3.37 -10.15 40.48
N ASN A 213 -3.98 -10.41 39.33
CA ASN A 213 -3.75 -11.54 38.44
C ASN A 213 -2.83 -11.23 37.24
N GLY A 214 -2.18 -10.05 37.20
CA GLY A 214 -1.15 -9.73 36.20
C GLY A 214 -1.65 -9.59 34.76
N LYS A 215 -2.97 -9.41 34.57
CA LYS A 215 -3.56 -9.00 33.29
C LYS A 215 -3.88 -7.51 33.37
N GLU A 216 -2.93 -6.70 32.94
CA GLU A 216 -3.15 -5.28 32.64
C GLU A 216 -4.18 -5.17 31.48
N GLU A 217 -5.48 -5.38 31.74
CA GLU A 217 -6.54 -4.97 30.82
C GLU A 217 -6.88 -3.50 31.07
N GLY A 218 -5.86 -2.64 30.89
CA GLY A 218 -6.06 -1.21 30.88
C GLY A 218 -7.10 -0.85 29.82
N HIS A 219 -8.13 -0.09 30.20
CA HIS A 219 -9.14 0.37 29.27
C HIS A 219 -8.46 1.20 28.17
N VAL A 220 -8.27 0.62 26.98
CA VAL A 220 -7.58 1.30 25.89
C VAL A 220 -8.49 2.39 25.36
N ALA A 221 -8.07 3.64 25.49
CA ALA A 221 -8.84 4.81 25.05
C ALA A 221 -9.05 4.76 23.53
N ASP A 222 -10.32 4.82 23.11
CA ASP A 222 -10.74 4.70 21.72
C ASP A 222 -11.48 5.97 21.30
N PRO A 223 -10.98 6.76 20.34
CA PRO A 223 -11.61 8.01 19.94
C PRO A 223 -12.94 7.81 19.20
N PHE A 224 -13.24 6.60 18.74
CA PHE A 224 -14.44 6.32 17.97
C PHE A 224 -15.54 5.62 18.80
N VAL A 225 -15.36 5.47 20.12
CA VAL A 225 -16.39 4.92 21.01
C VAL A 225 -17.61 5.84 21.10
N GLU A 226 -18.81 5.26 21.26
CA GLU A 226 -20.04 6.04 21.39
C GLU A 226 -19.97 7.00 22.58
N GLY A 227 -20.47 8.23 22.40
CA GLY A 227 -20.28 9.32 23.36
C GLY A 227 -18.96 10.10 23.21
N ALA A 228 -17.95 9.58 22.49
CA ALA A 228 -16.76 10.36 22.16
C ALA A 228 -17.02 11.31 20.98
N PRO A 229 -16.29 12.46 20.87
CA PRO A 229 -16.56 13.46 19.83
C PRO A 229 -16.45 12.92 18.39
N LEU A 230 -15.66 11.87 18.16
CA LEU A 230 -15.50 11.22 16.86
C LEU A 230 -16.25 9.88 16.76
N GLY A 231 -16.94 9.46 17.83
CA GLY A 231 -17.69 8.22 17.88
C GLY A 231 -19.13 8.32 17.40
N GLU A 232 -19.61 9.56 17.19
CA GLU A 232 -20.95 9.85 16.70
C GLU A 232 -21.10 9.71 15.18
N GLY A 233 -22.32 9.43 14.74
CA GLY A 233 -22.68 9.36 13.33
C GLY A 233 -22.02 8.22 12.54
N TRP A 234 -21.97 8.39 11.21
CA TRP A 234 -21.41 7.38 10.30
C TRP A 234 -19.87 7.26 10.41
N GLN A 235 -19.19 8.36 10.74
CA GLN A 235 -17.73 8.38 10.91
C GLN A 235 -17.30 7.57 12.13
N GLY A 236 -18.01 7.67 13.25
CA GLY A 236 -17.75 6.85 14.42
C GLY A 236 -17.94 5.36 14.15
N LYS A 237 -19.02 4.98 13.45
CA LYS A 237 -19.27 3.58 13.06
C LYS A 237 -18.14 3.01 12.20
N MET A 238 -17.72 3.76 11.18
CA MET A 238 -16.60 3.36 10.32
C MET A 238 -15.27 3.34 11.09
N GLY A 239 -15.02 4.33 11.94
CA GLY A 239 -13.84 4.40 12.80
C GLY A 239 -13.71 3.19 13.71
N ARG A 240 -14.81 2.77 14.36
CA ARG A 240 -14.86 1.54 15.17
C ARG A 240 -14.56 0.29 14.36
N MET A 241 -15.12 0.17 13.16
CA MET A 241 -14.86 -0.96 12.26
C MET A 241 -13.37 -1.04 11.87
N MET A 242 -12.79 0.11 11.49
CA MET A 242 -11.41 0.22 11.05
C MET A 242 -10.42 -0.04 12.18
N VAL A 243 -10.65 0.56 13.35
CA VAL A 243 -9.84 0.31 14.54
C VAL A 243 -10.01 -1.13 15.03
N GLY A 244 -11.20 -1.71 14.89
CA GLY A 244 -11.45 -3.13 15.18
C GLY A 244 -10.50 -4.05 14.39
N PHE A 245 -10.21 -3.71 13.13
CA PHE A 245 -9.21 -4.40 12.34
C PHE A 245 -7.79 -3.98 12.74
N GLY A 246 -7.22 -4.72 13.70
CA GLY A 246 -5.89 -4.43 14.24
C GLY A 246 -5.91 -3.49 15.45
N ARG A 247 -6.89 -3.64 16.36
CA ARG A 247 -7.09 -2.79 17.55
C ARG A 247 -5.80 -2.50 18.33
N GLY A 248 -4.97 -3.52 18.59
CA GLY A 248 -3.69 -3.35 19.28
C GLY A 248 -2.64 -2.56 18.49
N TYR A 249 -2.75 -2.52 17.16
CA TYR A 249 -1.92 -1.66 16.32
C TYR A 249 -2.42 -0.22 16.28
N TRP A 250 -3.73 0.05 16.33
CA TRP A 250 -4.23 1.43 16.22
C TRP A 250 -4.23 2.18 17.54
N LEU A 251 -4.73 1.53 18.61
CA LEU A 251 -4.94 2.17 19.89
C LEU A 251 -3.75 1.99 20.87
N GLY A 252 -2.83 1.08 20.57
CA GLY A 252 -1.71 0.79 21.46
C GLY A 252 -2.09 -0.13 22.63
N GLY A 253 -1.25 -0.14 23.66
CA GLY A 253 -1.34 -1.07 24.80
C GLY A 253 0.01 -1.62 25.27
N ARG A 254 1.11 -0.86 25.11
CA ARG A 254 2.44 -1.23 25.61
C ARG A 254 3.29 0.03 25.83
N LYS A 255 4.03 0.11 26.93
CA LYS A 255 4.89 1.25 27.28
C LYS A 255 5.84 1.70 26.16
N GLU A 256 6.43 0.77 25.40
CA GLU A 256 7.27 1.08 24.23
C GLU A 256 6.53 1.78 23.08
N ASP A 257 5.24 1.48 22.92
CA ASP A 257 4.38 2.07 21.90
C ASP A 257 4.08 3.54 22.21
N GLU A 258 3.92 3.85 23.49
CA GLU A 258 3.71 5.21 24.01
C GLU A 258 4.96 6.06 23.85
N GLU A 259 6.15 5.51 24.11
CA GLU A 259 7.42 6.21 23.90
C GLU A 259 7.65 6.57 22.43
N TRP A 260 7.42 5.61 21.53
CA TRP A 260 7.47 5.86 20.08
C TRP A 260 6.45 6.92 19.66
N ALA A 261 5.20 6.82 20.14
CA ALA A 261 4.13 7.76 19.81
C ALA A 261 4.44 9.18 20.30
N ARG A 262 4.99 9.31 21.51
CA ARG A 262 5.38 10.59 22.11
C ARG A 262 6.53 11.26 21.35
N GLU A 263 7.53 10.49 20.91
CA GLU A 263 8.64 10.98 20.08
C GLU A 263 8.12 11.55 18.75
N ILE A 264 7.22 10.82 18.08
CA ILE A 264 6.61 11.27 16.82
C ILE A 264 5.70 12.48 17.05
N GLY A 265 4.87 12.46 18.10
CA GLY A 265 4.00 13.57 18.48
C GLY A 265 4.76 14.87 18.74
N GLY A 266 5.93 14.78 19.40
CA GLY A 266 6.84 15.91 19.58
C GLY A 266 7.33 16.52 18.27
N ARG A 267 7.68 15.69 17.28
CA ARG A 267 8.12 16.15 15.94
C ARG A 267 7.00 16.80 15.14
N LEU A 268 5.77 16.29 15.27
CA LEU A 268 4.59 16.90 14.63
C LEU A 268 4.28 18.29 15.22
N LYS A 269 4.58 18.52 16.50
CA LYS A 269 4.45 19.84 17.15
C LYS A 269 5.49 20.83 16.62
N GLY A 270 6.75 20.41 16.47
CA GLY A 270 7.85 21.24 15.96
C GLY A 270 7.65 21.72 14.51
N GLY A 271 7.08 20.88 13.64
CA GLY A 271 6.80 21.24 12.25
C GLY A 271 5.75 22.35 12.07
N ARG A 272 4.90 22.58 13.09
CA ARG A 272 3.84 23.60 13.06
C ARG A 272 4.32 24.99 13.52
N TYR A 273 5.41 25.05 14.29
CA TYR A 273 5.98 26.32 14.80
C TYR A 273 7.13 26.86 13.94
N SER A 274 7.67 26.09 13.00
CA SER A 274 8.77 26.52 12.12
C SER A 274 8.31 27.19 10.81
N ARG A 275 7.01 27.44 10.63
CA ARG A 275 6.43 28.10 9.44
C ARG A 275 5.45 29.21 9.83
N VAL A 276 5.90 30.12 10.69
CA VAL A 276 5.31 31.44 10.88
C VAL A 276 6.40 32.47 10.66
#